data_AF-A0A8U0INR0-F1
#
_entry.id   AF-A0A8U0INR0-F1
#
_cell.length_a   1.000
_cell.length_b   1.000
_cell.length_c   1.000
_cell.angle_alpha   90.00
_cell.angle_beta   90.00
_cell.angle_gamma   90.00
#
_symmetry.space_group_name_H-M   'P 1'
#
loop_
_entity.id
_entity.type
_entity.pdbx_description
1 polymer ?
#
loop_
_entity_poly.entity_id
_entity_poly.type
_entity_poly.pdbx_seq_one_letter_code
_entity_poly.pdbx_strand_id
1 'polypeptide(L)'
;MSESESEQQKAVESEFREYVHGNLPNQDDEPDAHPWTGIVQDRQLRDVLAFCERHYEPLTDDAERTFEDTGVARSIVKDHGTHTGTDALAAGNISQLSFFSGLVSYKKDVSGMKVLMSLQSMIENIPVFIGYVYGIMGSGKTDFAFLLLEVFASIYGRDSVYMAANVSSDDLDEEIDHYSRIVEQLEERRERIQAGESLDPFVIVIDEAAQIFSGSGADQHRAKQLAKLLKLARKSNANIILIGQDGKDIDASLRALCTVFIEKQSQKKAVFWQDVKDRQGINEMMSLSGIPPTNYDDYSTYDEGDFVFDDEDEEELPTQADLDDLARQHNREMMAILEATKDEHGMTQPEIASLYGYEDGKAVRRAKRDHEDKLADLGLLTDE
;
A
#
# COMPACT_ATOMS: atom_id res chain seq x y z
N MET A 1 -10.36 12.17 -21.25
CA MET A 1 -11.69 11.64 -20.92
C MET A 1 -12.17 12.34 -19.67
N SER A 2 -13.35 12.95 -19.72
CA SER A 2 -13.94 13.53 -18.51
C SER A 2 -14.41 12.42 -17.57
N GLU A 3 -14.46 12.71 -16.27
CA GLU A 3 -14.89 11.76 -15.24
C GLU A 3 -16.26 11.13 -15.55
N SER A 4 -17.16 11.90 -16.20
CA SER A 4 -18.48 11.44 -16.65
C SER A 4 -18.44 10.40 -17.78
N GLU A 5 -17.46 10.48 -18.69
CA GLU A 5 -17.32 9.52 -19.79
C GLU A 5 -16.82 8.16 -19.26
N SER A 6 -15.90 8.18 -18.29
CA SER A 6 -15.41 6.96 -17.65
C SER A 6 -16.48 6.25 -16.82
N GLU A 7 -17.38 7.02 -16.19
CA GLU A 7 -18.51 6.48 -15.42
C GLU A 7 -19.56 5.83 -16.32
N GLN A 8 -19.91 6.46 -17.45
CA GLN A 8 -20.85 5.87 -18.42
C GLN A 8 -20.32 4.56 -19.01
N GLN A 9 -19.03 4.49 -19.31
CA GLN A 9 -18.43 3.30 -19.92
C GLN A 9 -18.46 2.07 -18.98
N LYS A 10 -18.20 2.26 -17.68
CA LYS A 10 -18.21 1.16 -16.69
C LYS A 10 -19.61 0.63 -16.37
N ALA A 11 -20.61 1.52 -16.39
CA ALA A 11 -22.01 1.15 -16.23
C ALA A 11 -22.44 0.23 -17.39
N VAL A 12 -22.08 0.58 -18.62
CA VAL A 12 -22.41 -0.21 -19.82
C VAL A 12 -21.77 -1.61 -19.79
N GLU A 13 -20.51 -1.74 -19.37
CA GLU A 13 -19.81 -3.03 -19.33
C GLU A 13 -20.42 -3.99 -18.31
N SER A 14 -20.79 -3.47 -17.14
CA SER A 14 -21.40 -4.26 -16.07
C SER A 14 -22.85 -4.62 -16.39
N GLU A 15 -23.63 -3.66 -16.95
CA GLU A 15 -24.98 -3.92 -17.46
C GLU A 15 -24.97 -4.95 -18.60
N PHE A 16 -23.96 -4.92 -19.46
CA PHE A 16 -23.81 -5.90 -20.54
C PHE A 16 -23.57 -7.32 -19.99
N ARG A 17 -22.84 -7.48 -18.88
CA ARG A 17 -22.75 -8.80 -18.23
C ARG A 17 -24.09 -9.28 -17.70
N GLU A 18 -24.82 -8.41 -16.99
CA GLU A 18 -26.14 -8.79 -16.47
C GLU A 18 -27.13 -9.11 -17.60
N TYR A 19 -27.03 -8.42 -18.74
CA TYR A 19 -27.77 -8.75 -19.96
C TYR A 19 -27.43 -10.16 -20.46
N VAL A 20 -26.13 -10.48 -20.59
CA VAL A 20 -25.65 -11.81 -21.04
C VAL A 20 -26.13 -12.93 -20.13
N HIS A 21 -26.23 -12.69 -18.82
CA HIS A 21 -26.72 -13.67 -17.85
C HIS A 21 -28.25 -13.68 -17.65
N GLY A 22 -29.00 -12.81 -18.35
CA GLY A 22 -30.46 -12.76 -18.22
C GLY A 22 -30.96 -12.15 -16.90
N ASN A 23 -30.11 -11.41 -16.19
CA ASN A 23 -30.39 -10.91 -14.84
C ASN A 23 -30.97 -9.47 -14.82
N LEU A 24 -31.13 -8.82 -15.98
CA LEU A 24 -31.60 -7.42 -16.01
C LEU A 24 -33.10 -7.30 -15.68
N PRO A 25 -33.48 -6.29 -14.88
CA PRO A 25 -34.88 -6.00 -14.63
C PRO A 25 -35.57 -5.54 -15.93
N ASN A 26 -36.64 -6.24 -16.32
CA ASN A 26 -37.39 -6.08 -17.58
C ASN A 26 -36.72 -6.66 -18.84
N GLN A 27 -35.88 -7.69 -18.68
CA GLN A 27 -35.43 -8.50 -19.80
C GLN A 27 -36.53 -9.52 -20.17
N ASP A 28 -37.29 -9.21 -21.21
CA ASP A 28 -38.41 -10.05 -21.68
C ASP A 28 -37.95 -11.22 -22.58
N ASP A 29 -36.77 -11.10 -23.20
CA ASP A 29 -36.19 -12.07 -24.13
C ASP A 29 -34.89 -12.71 -23.59
N GLU A 30 -34.67 -13.99 -23.89
CA GLU A 30 -33.38 -14.64 -23.68
C GLU A 30 -32.28 -13.88 -24.45
N PRO A 31 -31.13 -13.59 -23.83
CA PRO A 31 -30.08 -12.81 -24.47
C PRO A 31 -29.48 -13.55 -25.67
N ASP A 32 -29.28 -12.84 -26.79
CA ASP A 32 -28.60 -13.35 -27.98
C ASP A 32 -27.07 -13.31 -27.81
N ALA A 33 -26.60 -13.83 -26.68
CA ALA A 33 -25.20 -13.86 -26.30
C ALA A 33 -24.91 -15.07 -25.41
N HIS A 34 -23.79 -15.74 -25.67
CA HIS A 34 -23.35 -16.88 -24.87
C HIS A 34 -22.82 -16.45 -23.50
N PRO A 35 -22.94 -17.26 -22.44
CA PRO A 35 -22.47 -16.94 -21.08
C PRO A 35 -20.96 -16.68 -20.97
N TRP A 36 -20.16 -17.19 -21.90
CA TRP A 36 -18.70 -16.96 -21.95
C TRP A 36 -18.29 -15.70 -22.72
N THR A 37 -19.26 -14.91 -23.18
CA THR A 37 -19.00 -13.61 -23.83
C THR A 37 -18.23 -12.70 -22.88
N GLY A 38 -17.14 -12.07 -23.36
CA GLY A 38 -16.27 -11.22 -22.53
C GLY A 38 -15.35 -11.97 -21.56
N ILE A 39 -15.60 -13.26 -21.30
CA ILE A 39 -14.80 -14.10 -20.40
C ILE A 39 -13.72 -14.86 -21.18
N VAL A 40 -14.09 -15.54 -22.26
CA VAL A 40 -13.15 -16.31 -23.08
C VAL A 40 -12.65 -15.42 -24.22
N GLN A 41 -11.37 -15.03 -24.16
CA GLN A 41 -10.77 -14.17 -25.18
C GLN A 41 -10.32 -14.94 -26.44
N ASP A 42 -9.97 -16.22 -26.29
CA ASP A 42 -9.57 -17.09 -27.39
C ASP A 42 -10.74 -17.34 -28.35
N ARG A 43 -10.59 -16.86 -29.60
CA ARG A 43 -11.60 -17.00 -30.64
C ARG A 43 -11.86 -18.47 -31.03
N GLN A 44 -10.81 -19.27 -31.16
CA GLN A 44 -10.96 -20.68 -31.56
C GLN A 44 -11.74 -21.46 -30.51
N LEU A 45 -11.45 -21.19 -29.24
CA LEU A 45 -12.17 -21.81 -28.14
C LEU A 45 -13.64 -21.36 -28.08
N ARG A 46 -13.93 -20.07 -28.29
CA ARG A 46 -15.32 -19.58 -28.39
C ARG A 46 -16.10 -20.26 -29.51
N ASP A 47 -15.49 -20.45 -30.67
CA ASP A 47 -16.13 -21.12 -31.81
C ASP A 47 -16.45 -22.59 -31.48
N VAL A 48 -15.55 -23.27 -30.75
CA VAL A 48 -15.77 -24.64 -30.26
C VAL A 48 -16.89 -24.69 -29.22
N LEU A 49 -16.90 -23.79 -28.24
CA LEU A 49 -17.96 -23.75 -27.22
C LEU A 49 -19.33 -23.48 -27.84
N ALA A 50 -19.42 -22.53 -28.78
CA ALA A 50 -20.66 -22.24 -29.52
C ALA A 50 -21.11 -23.42 -30.39
N PHE A 51 -20.16 -24.15 -30.99
CA PHE A 51 -20.48 -25.37 -31.72
C PHE A 51 -21.04 -26.46 -30.80
N CYS A 52 -20.43 -26.66 -29.64
CA CYS A 52 -20.86 -27.66 -28.65
C CYS A 52 -22.26 -27.34 -28.12
N GLU A 53 -22.53 -26.08 -27.75
CA GLU A 53 -23.85 -25.66 -27.28
C GLU A 53 -24.95 -25.89 -28.29
N ARG A 54 -24.70 -25.54 -29.57
CA ARG A 54 -25.68 -25.74 -30.64
C ARG A 54 -26.08 -27.20 -30.85
N HIS A 55 -25.19 -28.13 -30.53
CA HIS A 55 -25.40 -29.57 -30.75
C HIS A 55 -25.56 -30.35 -29.44
N TYR A 56 -25.71 -29.65 -28.31
CA TYR A 56 -25.89 -30.29 -27.04
C TYR A 56 -27.33 -30.79 -26.90
N GLU A 57 -27.46 -32.11 -26.77
CA GLU A 57 -28.72 -32.78 -26.48
C GLU A 57 -28.53 -33.62 -25.20
N PRO A 58 -29.31 -33.35 -24.14
CA PRO A 58 -29.24 -34.15 -22.91
C PRO A 58 -29.58 -35.62 -23.21
N LEU A 59 -28.64 -36.52 -22.94
CA LEU A 59 -28.81 -37.96 -23.24
C LEU A 59 -29.62 -38.70 -22.17
N THR A 60 -29.78 -38.11 -20.99
CA THR A 60 -30.46 -38.70 -19.83
C THR A 60 -31.27 -37.63 -19.10
N ASP A 61 -32.32 -38.04 -18.38
CA ASP A 61 -33.12 -37.12 -17.55
C ASP A 61 -32.29 -36.45 -16.43
N ASP A 62 -31.20 -37.09 -16.02
CA ASP A 62 -30.25 -36.58 -15.02
C ASP A 62 -29.13 -35.70 -15.61
N ALA A 63 -29.09 -35.52 -16.95
CA ALA A 63 -28.09 -34.66 -17.58
C ALA A 63 -28.51 -33.20 -17.51
N GLU A 64 -27.53 -32.31 -17.44
CA GLU A 64 -27.74 -30.86 -17.41
C GLU A 64 -28.54 -30.42 -18.64
N ARG A 65 -29.48 -29.50 -18.47
CA ARG A 65 -30.44 -29.14 -19.53
C ARG A 65 -29.80 -28.34 -20.66
N THR A 66 -28.78 -27.57 -20.34
CA THR A 66 -28.06 -26.70 -21.27
C THR A 66 -26.56 -27.04 -21.25
N PHE A 67 -25.85 -26.76 -22.35
CA PHE A 67 -24.43 -27.06 -22.45
C PHE A 67 -23.60 -26.23 -21.47
N GLU A 68 -23.98 -24.97 -21.25
CA GLU A 68 -23.39 -24.05 -20.29
C GLU A 68 -23.35 -24.63 -18.86
N ASP A 69 -24.35 -25.42 -18.49
CA ASP A 69 -24.45 -26.08 -17.20
C ASP A 69 -23.60 -27.35 -17.12
N THR A 70 -22.96 -27.79 -18.20
CA THR A 70 -22.08 -28.96 -18.12
C THR A 70 -20.83 -28.64 -17.30
N GLY A 71 -20.32 -29.63 -16.56
CA GLY A 71 -19.06 -29.47 -15.82
C GLY A 71 -17.87 -29.07 -16.70
N VAL A 72 -17.89 -29.48 -17.98
CA VAL A 72 -16.86 -29.13 -18.96
C VAL A 72 -16.94 -27.65 -19.34
N ALA A 73 -18.12 -27.13 -19.70
CA ALA A 73 -18.30 -25.72 -20.02
C ALA A 73 -17.96 -24.84 -18.81
N ARG A 74 -18.47 -25.18 -17.62
CA ARG A 74 -18.17 -24.45 -16.37
C ARG A 74 -16.67 -24.44 -16.04
N SER A 75 -15.96 -25.55 -16.22
CA SER A 75 -14.51 -25.62 -15.98
C SER A 75 -13.74 -24.71 -16.94
N ILE A 76 -14.04 -24.79 -18.24
CA ILE A 76 -13.36 -23.99 -19.27
C ILE A 76 -13.59 -22.49 -19.02
N VAL A 77 -14.84 -22.09 -18.75
CA VAL A 77 -15.18 -20.69 -18.49
C VAL A 77 -14.51 -20.18 -17.20
N LYS A 78 -14.44 -21.02 -16.15
CA LYS A 78 -13.78 -20.67 -14.90
C LYS A 78 -12.27 -20.49 -15.06
N ASP A 79 -11.61 -21.41 -15.75
CA ASP A 79 -10.16 -21.36 -15.97
C ASP A 79 -9.79 -20.13 -16.81
N HIS A 80 -10.48 -19.91 -17.93
CA HIS A 80 -10.25 -18.76 -18.79
C HIS A 80 -10.68 -17.43 -18.17
N GLY A 81 -11.72 -17.42 -17.33
CA GLY A 81 -12.12 -16.25 -16.58
C GLY A 81 -11.08 -15.83 -15.54
N THR A 82 -10.44 -16.81 -14.91
CA THR A 82 -9.34 -16.56 -13.96
C THR A 82 -8.16 -15.91 -14.70
N HIS A 83 -7.70 -16.49 -15.80
CA HIS A 83 -6.59 -15.92 -16.58
C HIS A 83 -6.90 -14.52 -17.12
N THR A 84 -8.08 -14.36 -17.72
CA THR A 84 -8.51 -13.06 -18.26
C THR A 84 -8.64 -11.99 -17.17
N GLY A 85 -9.11 -12.37 -15.97
CA GLY A 85 -9.17 -11.49 -14.81
C GLY A 85 -7.79 -11.11 -14.28
N THR A 86 -6.87 -12.07 -14.18
CA THR A 86 -5.47 -11.84 -13.79
C THR A 86 -4.75 -10.92 -14.78
N ASP A 87 -4.93 -11.13 -16.07
CA ASP A 87 -4.32 -10.28 -17.10
C ASP A 87 -4.90 -8.86 -17.06
N ALA A 88 -6.21 -8.73 -16.85
CA ALA A 88 -6.86 -7.43 -16.65
C ALA A 88 -6.36 -6.70 -15.41
N LEU A 89 -6.07 -7.44 -14.33
CA LEU A 89 -5.49 -6.91 -13.10
C LEU A 89 -4.07 -6.40 -13.35
N ALA A 90 -3.22 -7.22 -13.97
CA ALA A 90 -1.84 -6.87 -14.28
C ALA A 90 -1.73 -5.68 -15.27
N ALA A 91 -2.66 -5.59 -16.22
CA ALA A 91 -2.70 -4.52 -17.21
C ALA A 91 -3.45 -3.25 -16.74
N GLY A 92 -3.97 -3.23 -15.51
CA GLY A 92 -4.78 -2.11 -15.00
C GLY A 92 -6.07 -1.87 -15.79
N ASN A 93 -6.63 -2.91 -16.44
CA ASN A 93 -7.83 -2.82 -17.26
C ASN A 93 -9.10 -2.87 -16.39
N ILE A 94 -9.40 -1.72 -15.77
CA ILE A 94 -10.54 -1.53 -14.86
C ILE A 94 -11.89 -1.87 -15.53
N SER A 95 -12.01 -1.65 -16.84
CA SER A 95 -13.21 -1.98 -17.62
C SER A 95 -13.50 -3.47 -17.61
N GLN A 96 -12.48 -4.27 -17.86
CA GLN A 96 -12.59 -5.73 -17.86
C GLN A 96 -12.82 -6.30 -16.45
N LEU A 97 -12.20 -5.72 -15.42
CA LEU A 97 -12.48 -6.08 -14.02
C LEU A 97 -13.91 -5.76 -13.59
N SER A 98 -14.47 -4.65 -14.08
CA SER A 98 -15.86 -4.25 -13.81
C SER A 98 -16.85 -5.27 -14.40
N PHE A 99 -16.57 -5.74 -15.63
CA PHE A 99 -17.28 -6.85 -16.24
C PHE A 99 -17.21 -8.13 -15.36
N PHE A 100 -16.03 -8.54 -14.89
CA PHE A 100 -15.86 -9.77 -14.09
C PHE A 100 -16.52 -9.79 -12.71
N SER A 101 -16.92 -8.64 -12.18
CA SER A 101 -17.40 -8.56 -10.81
C SER A 101 -18.95 -8.61 -10.67
N GLY A 102 -19.74 -8.18 -11.66
CA GLY A 102 -21.22 -8.28 -11.67
C GLY A 102 -21.91 -7.49 -10.55
N LEU A 103 -22.73 -6.49 -10.87
CA LEU A 103 -23.09 -5.39 -9.94
C LEU A 103 -23.99 -5.79 -8.75
N VAL A 104 -23.51 -5.62 -7.50
CA VAL A 104 -24.27 -4.99 -6.39
C VAL A 104 -23.29 -4.22 -5.45
N SER A 105 -23.43 -2.89 -5.36
CA SER A 105 -22.73 -1.94 -4.44
C SER A 105 -21.34 -1.37 -4.84
N TYR A 106 -21.17 -0.94 -6.09
CA TYR A 106 -19.83 -0.67 -6.67
C TYR A 106 -19.11 0.65 -6.38
N LYS A 107 -19.79 1.74 -6.01
CA LYS A 107 -19.07 3.02 -5.84
C LYS A 107 -18.05 2.96 -4.68
N LYS A 108 -18.32 2.13 -3.67
CA LYS A 108 -17.43 1.96 -2.51
C LYS A 108 -16.33 0.95 -2.79
N ASP A 109 -16.65 -0.16 -3.46
CA ASP A 109 -15.71 -1.27 -3.65
C ASP A 109 -14.66 -1.00 -4.75
N VAL A 110 -15.03 -0.35 -5.85
CA VAL A 110 -14.05 0.05 -6.88
C VAL A 110 -13.13 1.17 -6.39
N SER A 111 -13.67 2.10 -5.59
CA SER A 111 -12.87 3.14 -4.94
C SER A 111 -11.90 2.51 -3.94
N GLY A 112 -12.37 1.53 -3.16
CA GLY A 112 -11.56 0.78 -2.20
C GLY A 112 -10.43 -0.01 -2.87
N MET A 113 -10.71 -0.75 -3.95
CA MET A 113 -9.68 -1.48 -4.69
C MET A 113 -8.62 -0.56 -5.27
N LYS A 114 -9.01 0.57 -5.88
CA LYS A 114 -8.06 1.57 -6.37
C LYS A 114 -7.19 2.13 -5.24
N VAL A 115 -7.79 2.41 -4.09
CA VAL A 115 -7.07 2.85 -2.89
C VAL A 115 -6.02 1.79 -2.49
N LEU A 116 -6.40 0.53 -2.39
CA LEU A 116 -5.48 -0.56 -2.02
C LEU A 116 -4.34 -0.71 -3.02
N MET A 117 -4.62 -0.67 -4.32
CA MET A 117 -3.60 -0.73 -5.37
C MET A 117 -2.62 0.45 -5.28
N SER A 118 -3.13 1.66 -5.04
CA SER A 118 -2.26 2.84 -4.86
C SER A 118 -1.39 2.72 -3.60
N LEU A 119 -1.92 2.16 -2.51
CA LEU A 119 -1.15 1.90 -1.29
C LEU A 119 -0.07 0.82 -1.51
N GLN A 120 -0.41 -0.27 -2.21
CA GLN A 120 0.53 -1.33 -2.55
C GLN A 120 1.71 -0.79 -3.35
N SER A 121 1.41 -0.13 -4.46
CA SER A 121 2.43 0.48 -5.32
C SER A 121 3.30 1.49 -4.57
N MET A 122 2.71 2.26 -3.65
CA MET A 122 3.48 3.18 -2.83
C MET A 122 4.43 2.46 -1.87
N ILE A 123 3.97 1.41 -1.18
CA ILE A 123 4.78 0.67 -0.22
C ILE A 123 5.93 -0.06 -0.93
N GLU A 124 5.66 -0.71 -2.07
CA GLU A 124 6.69 -1.44 -2.84
C GLU A 124 7.80 -0.52 -3.36
N ASN A 125 7.46 0.73 -3.71
CA ASN A 125 8.42 1.71 -4.24
C ASN A 125 9.26 2.41 -3.15
N ILE A 126 8.95 2.18 -1.86
CA ILE A 126 9.67 2.76 -0.73
C ILE A 126 10.51 1.66 -0.06
N PRO A 127 11.86 1.73 -0.08
CA PRO A 127 12.70 0.65 0.43
C PRO A 127 12.48 0.33 1.90
N VAL A 128 12.31 1.36 2.74
CA VAL A 128 11.95 1.21 4.15
C VAL A 128 10.87 2.23 4.45
N PHE A 129 9.65 1.77 4.69
CA PHE A 129 8.51 2.63 4.95
C PHE A 129 8.57 3.16 6.39
N ILE A 130 8.88 4.44 6.54
CA ILE A 130 8.77 5.17 7.82
C ILE A 130 7.70 6.23 7.64
N GLY A 131 6.46 5.86 7.94
CA GLY A 131 5.29 6.72 7.78
C GLY A 131 4.94 7.46 9.06
N TYR A 132 4.67 8.76 8.97
CA TYR A 132 4.09 9.55 10.05
C TYR A 132 2.64 9.91 9.71
N VAL A 133 1.68 9.28 10.38
CA VAL A 133 0.23 9.49 10.22
C VAL A 133 -0.23 10.54 11.22
N TYR A 134 -0.77 11.66 10.72
CA TYR A 134 -1.26 12.75 11.57
C TYR A 134 -2.63 13.25 11.13
N GLY A 135 -3.34 13.93 12.02
CA GLY A 135 -4.66 14.47 11.75
C GLY A 135 -5.52 14.55 12.99
N ILE A 136 -6.63 15.29 12.86
CA ILE A 136 -7.55 15.57 13.96
C ILE A 136 -8.04 14.27 14.64
N MET A 137 -8.33 14.33 15.94
CA MET A 137 -8.91 13.20 16.65
C MET A 137 -10.20 12.71 15.95
N GLY A 138 -10.38 11.39 15.89
CA GLY A 138 -11.51 10.78 15.20
C GLY A 138 -11.41 10.74 13.66
N SER A 139 -10.30 11.19 13.07
CA SER A 139 -10.07 11.10 11.62
C SER A 139 -9.84 9.66 11.14
N GLY A 140 -9.66 8.69 12.03
CA GLY A 140 -9.37 7.29 11.70
C GLY A 140 -7.89 7.04 11.41
N LYS A 141 -6.98 7.57 12.23
CA LYS A 141 -5.53 7.35 12.09
C LYS A 141 -5.13 5.91 12.40
N THR A 142 -5.57 5.39 13.54
CA THR A 142 -5.33 4.01 13.97
C THR A 142 -5.91 3.02 12.96
N ASP A 143 -7.20 3.16 12.60
CA ASP A 143 -7.83 2.37 11.52
C ASP A 143 -7.03 2.39 10.21
N PHE A 144 -6.50 3.55 9.84
CA PHE A 144 -5.67 3.67 8.64
C PHE A 144 -4.30 3.00 8.77
N ALA A 145 -3.67 3.05 9.94
CA ALA A 145 -2.40 2.38 10.19
C ALA A 145 -2.56 0.85 10.17
N PHE A 146 -3.65 0.32 10.72
CA PHE A 146 -3.99 -1.10 10.63
C PHE A 146 -4.33 -1.51 9.19
N LEU A 147 -4.99 -0.64 8.41
CA LEU A 147 -5.16 -0.86 6.97
C LEU A 147 -3.81 -0.96 6.24
N LEU A 148 -2.81 -0.15 6.61
CA LEU A 148 -1.47 -0.28 6.04
C LEU A 148 -0.83 -1.63 6.41
N LEU A 149 -1.01 -2.13 7.63
CA LEU A 149 -0.58 -3.48 8.02
C LEU A 149 -1.22 -4.56 7.14
N GLU A 150 -2.51 -4.47 6.86
CA GLU A 150 -3.18 -5.39 5.91
C GLU A 150 -2.59 -5.31 4.51
N VAL A 151 -2.24 -4.10 4.05
CA VAL A 151 -1.60 -3.93 2.75
C VAL A 151 -0.21 -4.60 2.75
N PHE A 152 0.59 -4.44 3.82
CA PHE A 152 1.85 -5.16 3.98
C PHE A 152 1.66 -6.69 3.94
N ALA A 153 0.69 -7.21 4.71
CA ALA A 153 0.35 -8.63 4.69
C ALA A 153 -0.16 -9.09 3.31
N SER A 154 -0.81 -8.22 2.54
CA SER A 154 -1.25 -8.52 1.18
C SER A 154 -0.11 -8.55 0.17
N ILE A 155 0.93 -7.73 0.33
CA ILE A 155 2.10 -7.68 -0.57
C ILE A 155 2.99 -8.91 -0.34
N TYR A 156 3.33 -9.17 0.92
CA TYR A 156 4.33 -10.19 1.29
C TYR A 156 3.72 -11.55 1.63
N GLY A 157 2.42 -11.59 1.92
CA GLY A 157 1.71 -12.73 2.52
C GLY A 157 1.68 -12.62 4.04
N ARG A 158 0.52 -12.87 4.67
CA ARG A 158 0.33 -12.74 6.13
C ARG A 158 1.33 -13.58 6.94
N ASP A 159 1.68 -14.78 6.48
CA ASP A 159 2.64 -15.67 7.15
C ASP A 159 4.12 -15.29 6.90
N SER A 160 4.37 -14.32 6.01
CA SER A 160 5.71 -13.88 5.58
C SER A 160 5.92 -12.39 5.89
N VAL A 161 5.21 -11.86 6.89
CA VAL A 161 5.42 -10.53 7.45
C VAL A 161 5.30 -10.63 8.97
N TYR A 162 6.22 -10.02 9.70
CA TYR A 162 6.11 -9.89 11.14
C TYR A 162 5.47 -8.54 11.46
N MET A 163 4.30 -8.54 12.09
CA MET A 163 3.53 -7.35 12.42
C MET A 163 3.44 -7.17 13.94
N ALA A 164 3.86 -6.00 14.40
CA ALA A 164 3.76 -5.62 15.80
C ALA A 164 3.05 -4.27 15.97
N ALA A 165 2.47 -4.05 17.15
CA ALA A 165 1.99 -2.72 17.55
C ALA A 165 1.99 -2.56 19.07
N ASN A 166 1.93 -1.33 19.56
CA ASN A 166 1.66 -1.03 20.99
C ASN A 166 0.15 -1.08 21.34
N VAL A 167 -0.68 -1.55 20.42
CA VAL A 167 -2.13 -1.73 20.61
C VAL A 167 -2.44 -3.20 20.35
N SER A 168 -3.23 -3.81 21.24
CA SER A 168 -3.61 -5.22 21.14
C SER A 168 -4.50 -5.50 19.92
N SER A 169 -4.21 -6.58 19.20
CA SER A 169 -5.08 -7.15 18.16
C SER A 169 -4.71 -8.62 17.94
N ASP A 170 -5.70 -9.47 17.70
CA ASP A 170 -5.51 -10.91 17.42
C ASP A 170 -4.77 -11.17 16.09
N ASP A 171 -4.74 -10.18 15.21
CA ASP A 171 -4.07 -10.26 13.91
C ASP A 171 -2.58 -9.87 13.97
N LEU A 172 -2.05 -9.46 15.13
CA LEU A 172 -0.64 -9.12 15.32
C LEU A 172 0.17 -10.33 15.78
N ASP A 173 1.44 -10.37 15.43
CA ASP A 173 2.37 -11.40 15.90
C ASP A 173 2.88 -11.07 17.31
N GLU A 174 2.99 -9.79 17.65
CA GLU A 174 3.42 -9.32 18.97
C GLU A 174 2.83 -7.95 19.33
N GLU A 175 2.35 -7.83 20.57
CA GLU A 175 2.09 -6.54 21.20
C GLU A 175 3.39 -6.03 21.83
N ILE A 176 3.91 -4.90 21.33
CA ILE A 176 5.17 -4.30 21.79
C ILE A 176 4.91 -2.87 22.26
N ASP A 177 4.91 -2.70 23.57
CA ASP A 177 4.67 -1.45 24.30
C ASP A 177 5.94 -0.82 24.89
N HIS A 178 7.09 -1.52 24.86
CA HIS A 178 8.37 -1.04 25.41
C HIS A 178 9.40 -0.72 24.33
N TYR A 179 10.12 0.39 24.51
CA TYR A 179 11.21 0.82 23.63
C TYR A 179 12.35 -0.20 23.55
N SER A 180 12.80 -0.70 24.69
CA SER A 180 13.89 -1.67 24.78
C SER A 180 13.62 -2.92 23.93
N ARG A 181 12.37 -3.38 23.92
CA ARG A 181 11.92 -4.55 23.15
C ARG A 181 11.98 -4.32 21.64
N ILE A 182 11.58 -3.13 21.16
CA ILE A 182 11.74 -2.79 19.74
C ILE A 182 13.23 -2.76 19.38
N VAL A 183 14.06 -2.12 20.22
CA VAL A 183 15.50 -2.04 19.96
C VAL A 183 16.12 -3.42 19.88
N GLU A 184 15.83 -4.31 20.84
CA GLU A 184 16.28 -5.71 20.85
C GLU A 184 15.94 -6.41 19.52
N GLN A 185 14.68 -6.33 19.09
CA GLN A 185 14.23 -6.92 17.82
C GLN A 185 14.97 -6.36 16.60
N LEU A 186 15.15 -5.04 16.53
CA LEU A 186 15.86 -4.41 15.41
C LEU A 186 17.35 -4.77 15.39
N GLU A 187 17.99 -4.90 16.55
CA GLU A 187 19.40 -5.28 16.65
C GLU A 187 19.63 -6.74 16.29
N GLU A 188 18.81 -7.67 16.80
CA GLU A 188 18.86 -9.08 16.43
C GLU A 188 18.67 -9.25 14.91
N ARG A 189 17.68 -8.57 14.33
CA ARG A 189 17.44 -8.59 12.88
C ARG A 189 18.63 -8.04 12.10
N ARG A 190 19.23 -6.93 12.55
CA ARG A 190 20.42 -6.34 11.92
C ARG A 190 21.57 -7.34 11.88
N GLU A 191 21.83 -8.05 12.97
CA GLU A 191 22.90 -9.05 13.04
C GLU A 191 22.66 -10.22 12.08
N ARG A 192 21.42 -10.73 12.02
CA ARG A 192 21.03 -11.81 11.11
C ARG A 192 21.13 -11.41 9.64
N ILE A 193 20.70 -10.20 9.29
CA ILE A 193 20.89 -9.65 7.93
C ILE A 193 22.38 -9.53 7.58
N GLN A 194 23.22 -9.07 8.51
CA GLN A 194 24.67 -9.00 8.31
C GLN A 194 25.32 -10.38 8.15
N ALA A 195 24.73 -11.42 8.76
CA ALA A 195 25.12 -12.81 8.56
C ALA A 195 24.65 -13.39 7.22
N GLY A 196 23.90 -12.62 6.42
CA GLY A 196 23.40 -13.03 5.11
C GLY A 196 22.06 -13.75 5.15
N GLU A 197 21.33 -13.71 6.26
CA GLU A 197 19.99 -14.26 6.34
C GLU A 197 18.99 -13.37 5.59
N SER A 198 18.14 -14.00 4.78
CA SER A 198 16.94 -13.35 4.23
C SER A 198 15.85 -13.44 5.29
N LEU A 199 15.35 -12.28 5.72
CA LEU A 199 14.33 -12.17 6.76
C LEU A 199 13.04 -11.61 6.15
N ASP A 200 11.91 -12.11 6.64
CA ASP A 200 10.59 -11.55 6.35
C ASP A 200 10.53 -10.08 6.78
N PRO A 201 9.81 -9.21 6.04
CA PRO A 201 9.61 -7.82 6.43
C PRO A 201 9.07 -7.70 7.85
N PHE A 202 9.62 -6.75 8.60
CA PHE A 202 9.11 -6.37 9.92
C PHE A 202 8.37 -5.05 9.80
N VAL A 203 7.15 -4.97 10.30
CA VAL A 203 6.33 -3.75 10.31
C VAL A 203 5.81 -3.52 11.71
N ILE A 204 6.02 -2.32 12.24
CA ILE A 204 5.52 -1.94 13.57
C ILE A 204 4.69 -0.66 13.51
N VAL A 205 3.53 -0.69 14.16
CA VAL A 205 2.70 0.49 14.41
C VAL A 205 2.95 1.00 15.83
N ILE A 206 3.25 2.29 15.96
CA ILE A 206 3.36 2.96 17.24
C ILE A 206 2.26 4.03 17.28
N ASP A 207 1.15 3.70 17.94
CA ASP A 207 0.05 4.62 18.16
C ASP A 207 0.42 5.68 19.20
N GLU A 208 -0.13 6.88 19.02
CA GLU A 208 0.08 8.06 19.87
C GLU A 208 1.56 8.41 20.15
N ALA A 209 2.42 8.20 19.15
CA ALA A 209 3.81 8.65 19.13
C ALA A 209 3.94 10.16 19.44
N ALA A 210 2.89 10.98 19.28
CA ALA A 210 2.84 12.38 19.75
C ALA A 210 3.22 12.58 21.23
N GLN A 211 2.91 11.61 22.11
CA GLN A 211 3.29 11.66 23.53
C GLN A 211 4.82 11.63 23.73
N ILE A 212 5.54 11.08 22.74
CA ILE A 212 7.00 11.01 22.70
C ILE A 212 7.61 12.39 22.46
N PHE A 213 6.87 13.28 21.78
CA PHE A 213 7.39 14.57 21.31
C PHE A 213 6.95 15.81 22.12
N SER A 214 6.10 15.67 23.14
CA SER A 214 5.47 16.81 23.83
C SER A 214 5.87 16.92 25.33
N GLY A 215 6.96 17.62 25.68
CA GLY A 215 7.31 17.83 27.11
C GLY A 215 8.66 18.50 27.43
N SER A 216 8.73 19.84 27.35
CA SER A 216 9.96 20.64 27.55
C SER A 216 10.96 20.08 28.59
N GLY A 217 12.19 19.77 28.15
CA GLY A 217 13.35 19.44 29.00
C GLY A 217 13.77 17.96 28.98
N ALA A 218 12.83 17.03 29.18
CA ALA A 218 13.05 15.57 29.05
C ALA A 218 12.96 15.09 27.58
N ASP A 219 12.42 15.96 26.71
CA ASP A 219 12.17 15.70 25.28
C ASP A 219 13.38 15.39 24.43
N GLN A 220 14.53 16.01 24.70
CA GLN A 220 15.70 15.81 23.84
C GLN A 220 16.22 14.37 23.94
N HIS A 221 16.05 13.72 25.09
CA HIS A 221 16.45 12.33 25.27
C HIS A 221 15.55 11.39 24.48
N ARG A 222 14.22 11.53 24.63
CA ARG A 222 13.22 10.72 23.91
C ARG A 222 13.27 10.93 22.41
N ALA A 223 13.46 12.17 21.95
CA ALA A 223 13.69 12.48 20.55
C ALA A 223 14.92 11.76 19.99
N LYS A 224 16.02 11.70 20.75
CA LYS A 224 17.22 10.95 20.35
C LYS A 224 17.00 9.44 20.37
N GLN A 225 16.25 8.92 21.34
CA GLN A 225 15.87 7.49 21.40
C GLN A 225 15.03 7.09 20.19
N LEU A 226 14.04 7.91 19.82
CA LEU A 226 13.26 7.69 18.61
C LEU A 226 14.13 7.79 17.36
N ALA A 227 15.05 8.75 17.29
CA ALA A 227 16.00 8.81 16.18
C ALA A 227 16.91 7.58 16.09
N LYS A 228 17.38 7.05 17.22
CA LYS A 228 18.13 5.79 17.31
C LYS A 228 17.30 4.65 16.75
N LEU A 229 16.02 4.57 17.14
CA LEU A 229 15.08 3.56 16.67
C LEU A 229 14.84 3.66 15.16
N LEU A 230 14.53 4.84 14.61
CA LEU A 230 14.35 5.03 13.17
C LEU A 230 15.63 4.70 12.37
N LYS A 231 16.81 5.01 12.92
CA LYS A 231 18.10 4.63 12.33
C LYS A 231 18.31 3.12 12.33
N LEU A 232 17.99 2.45 13.44
CA LEU A 232 18.08 0.99 13.56
C LEU A 232 17.11 0.31 12.60
N ALA A 233 15.90 0.83 12.46
CA ALA A 233 14.88 0.32 11.56
C ALA A 233 15.37 0.30 10.11
N ARG A 234 15.96 1.40 9.64
CA ARG A 234 16.56 1.46 8.30
C ARG A 234 17.69 0.45 8.10
N LYS A 235 18.53 0.23 9.11
CA LYS A 235 19.64 -0.74 9.04
C LYS A 235 19.19 -2.19 9.12
N SER A 236 18.01 -2.44 9.65
CA SER A 236 17.42 -3.78 9.85
C SER A 236 16.28 -4.08 8.87
N ASN A 237 16.11 -3.22 7.86
CA ASN A 237 15.03 -3.30 6.86
C ASN A 237 13.64 -3.44 7.50
N ALA A 238 13.38 -2.66 8.55
CA ALA A 238 12.13 -2.66 9.30
C ALA A 238 11.31 -1.40 9.01
N ASN A 239 10.03 -1.60 8.74
CA ASN A 239 9.04 -0.57 8.46
C ASN A 239 8.38 -0.10 9.75
N ILE A 240 8.13 1.21 9.85
CA ILE A 240 7.55 1.85 11.03
C ILE A 240 6.41 2.76 10.61
N ILE A 241 5.29 2.64 11.28
CA ILE A 241 4.14 3.54 11.15
C ILE A 241 3.98 4.25 12.49
N LEU A 242 4.29 5.53 12.53
CA LEU A 242 4.11 6.39 13.69
C LEU A 242 2.78 7.14 13.57
N ILE A 243 1.99 7.18 14.64
CA ILE A 243 0.75 7.95 14.67
C ILE A 243 0.92 9.15 15.61
N GLY A 244 0.57 10.35 15.15
CA GLY A 244 0.61 11.57 15.95
C GLY A 244 -0.62 12.44 15.78
N GLN A 245 -0.71 13.50 16.58
CA GLN A 245 -1.90 14.36 16.60
C GLN A 245 -1.84 15.40 15.48
N ASP A 246 -0.67 15.96 15.21
CA ASP A 246 -0.50 17.06 14.27
C ASP A 246 0.87 17.01 13.55
N GLY A 247 0.97 17.70 12.42
CA GLY A 247 2.18 17.80 11.59
C GLY A 247 3.31 18.63 12.20
N LYS A 248 3.08 19.24 13.38
CA LYS A 248 4.09 19.99 14.14
C LYS A 248 4.73 19.20 15.27
N ASP A 249 4.13 18.07 15.67
CA ASP A 249 4.57 17.36 16.86
C ASP A 249 5.99 16.80 16.69
N ILE A 250 6.38 16.47 15.45
CA ILE A 250 7.70 15.94 15.13
C ILE A 250 8.73 17.06 14.85
N ASP A 251 9.88 16.99 15.54
CA ASP A 251 11.02 17.89 15.30
C ASP A 251 11.57 17.75 13.88
N ALA A 252 12.16 18.82 13.34
CA ALA A 252 12.69 18.84 11.97
C ALA A 252 13.74 17.74 11.71
N SER A 253 14.55 17.40 12.73
CA SER A 253 15.55 16.33 12.60
C SER A 253 14.92 14.93 12.49
N LEU A 254 13.81 14.70 13.18
CA LEU A 254 13.06 13.44 13.13
C LEU A 254 12.21 13.35 11.87
N ARG A 255 11.65 14.47 11.40
CA ARG A 255 10.95 14.54 10.10
C ARG A 255 11.82 14.08 8.95
N ALA A 256 13.09 14.49 8.94
CA ALA A 256 14.04 14.08 7.90
C ALA A 256 14.35 12.56 7.91
N LEU A 257 13.88 11.81 8.92
CA LEU A 257 13.99 10.37 8.99
C LEU A 257 12.70 9.64 8.58
N CYS A 258 11.59 10.34 8.41
CA CYS A 258 10.38 9.77 7.83
C CYS A 258 10.50 9.74 6.30
N THR A 259 9.99 8.68 5.69
CA THR A 259 9.94 8.57 4.22
C THR A 259 8.67 9.17 3.64
N VAL A 260 7.62 9.25 4.46
CA VAL A 260 6.30 9.71 4.04
C VAL A 260 5.52 10.28 5.21
N PHE A 261 4.76 11.33 4.93
CA PHE A 261 3.84 11.97 5.87
C PHE A 261 2.42 11.78 5.38
N ILE A 262 1.51 11.37 6.26
CA ILE A 262 0.16 10.97 5.90
C ILE A 262 -0.83 11.82 6.68
N GLU A 263 -1.45 12.77 5.99
CA GLU A 263 -2.48 13.63 6.57
C GLU A 263 -3.85 12.95 6.47
N LYS A 264 -4.35 12.47 7.60
CA LYS A 264 -5.68 11.91 7.73
C LYS A 264 -6.72 13.03 7.89
N GLN A 265 -7.28 13.46 6.77
CA GLN A 265 -8.28 14.54 6.72
C GLN A 265 -9.67 14.10 7.23
N SER A 266 -10.01 12.82 7.04
CA SER A 266 -11.25 12.20 7.55
C SER A 266 -11.11 10.67 7.48
N GLN A 267 -12.06 9.92 8.04
CA GLN A 267 -12.04 8.44 7.97
C GLN A 267 -11.94 7.90 6.54
N LYS A 268 -12.41 8.66 5.53
CA LYS A 268 -12.44 8.25 4.12
C LYS A 268 -11.45 8.97 3.21
N LYS A 269 -10.64 9.88 3.73
CA LYS A 269 -9.66 10.65 2.94
C LYS A 269 -8.30 10.71 3.63
N ALA A 270 -7.24 10.62 2.84
CA ALA A 270 -5.86 10.81 3.28
C ALA A 270 -5.06 11.48 2.16
N VAL A 271 -4.09 12.32 2.52
CA VAL A 271 -3.14 12.89 1.57
C VAL A 271 -1.74 12.52 2.01
N PHE A 272 -0.94 12.05 1.07
CA PHE A 272 0.44 11.66 1.26
C PHE A 272 1.35 12.79 0.82
N TRP A 273 2.25 13.17 1.70
CA TRP A 273 3.17 14.27 1.55
C TRP A 273 4.59 13.77 1.69
N GLN A 274 5.50 14.42 0.97
CA GLN A 274 6.93 14.13 1.06
C GLN A 274 7.55 14.74 2.31
N ASP A 275 7.08 15.91 2.73
CA ASP A 275 7.51 16.61 3.94
C ASP A 275 6.33 17.35 4.57
N VAL A 276 6.49 17.81 5.81
CA VAL A 276 5.52 18.64 6.52
C VAL A 276 6.24 19.83 7.15
N LYS A 277 5.75 21.04 6.88
CA LYS A 277 6.26 22.27 7.49
C LYS A 277 5.10 23.13 7.95
N ASP A 278 5.21 23.63 9.18
CA ASP A 278 4.19 24.51 9.76
C ASP A 278 2.77 23.91 9.68
N ARG A 279 2.66 22.59 9.86
CA ARG A 279 1.42 21.77 9.77
C ARG A 279 0.84 21.62 8.37
N GLN A 280 1.55 22.08 7.36
CA GLN A 280 1.16 21.93 5.97
C GLN A 280 2.06 20.90 5.31
N GLY A 281 1.44 19.94 4.66
CA GLY A 281 2.15 19.04 3.79
C GLY A 281 2.81 19.78 2.64
N ILE A 282 4.01 19.37 2.29
CA ILE A 282 4.81 19.88 1.20
C ILE A 282 4.98 18.75 0.18
N ASN A 283 4.79 19.08 -1.10
CA ASN A 283 4.87 18.18 -2.24
C ASN A 283 3.93 16.97 -2.09
N GLU A 284 2.69 17.13 -2.55
CA GLU A 284 1.72 16.04 -2.59
C GLU A 284 2.27 14.90 -3.44
N MET A 285 2.39 13.71 -2.83
CA MET A 285 2.76 12.49 -3.53
C MET A 285 1.53 11.83 -4.14
N MET A 286 0.45 11.75 -3.36
CA MET A 286 -0.83 11.20 -3.78
C MET A 286 -1.95 11.60 -2.81
N SER A 287 -3.19 11.58 -3.29
CA SER A 287 -4.39 11.76 -2.47
C SER A 287 -5.35 10.59 -2.66
N LEU A 288 -5.89 10.11 -1.53
CA LEU A 288 -6.80 8.98 -1.47
C LEU A 288 -8.19 9.43 -1.05
N SER A 289 -9.20 8.87 -1.71
CA SER A 289 -10.60 9.04 -1.35
C SER A 289 -11.34 7.71 -1.40
N GLY A 290 -12.31 7.53 -0.51
CA GLY A 290 -13.06 6.28 -0.38
C GLY A 290 -12.28 5.17 0.32
N ILE A 291 -11.38 5.54 1.24
CA ILE A 291 -10.55 4.59 2.00
C ILE A 291 -11.46 3.58 2.73
N PRO A 292 -11.30 2.26 2.49
CA PRO A 292 -12.06 1.24 3.21
C PRO A 292 -11.62 1.23 4.69
N PRO A 293 -12.50 0.84 5.62
CA PRO A 293 -12.04 0.51 6.96
C PRO A 293 -11.10 -0.71 6.90
N THR A 294 -10.26 -0.88 7.92
CA THR A 294 -9.49 -2.12 8.11
C THR A 294 -10.47 -3.29 8.39
N ASN A 295 -10.09 -4.51 8.00
CA ASN A 295 -10.79 -5.76 8.31
C ASN A 295 -10.41 -6.35 9.68
N TYR A 296 -9.36 -5.84 10.33
CA TYR A 296 -9.05 -6.18 11.72
C TYR A 296 -10.13 -5.61 12.63
N ASP A 297 -10.97 -6.45 13.25
CA ASP A 297 -12.16 -5.99 13.99
C ASP A 297 -11.92 -5.89 15.52
N ASP A 298 -10.80 -6.45 16.02
CA ASP A 298 -10.56 -6.68 17.45
C ASP A 298 -9.58 -5.69 18.11
N TYR A 299 -9.25 -4.57 17.45
CA TYR A 299 -8.40 -3.53 18.04
C TYR A 299 -9.23 -2.42 18.71
N SER A 300 -8.84 -2.06 19.93
CA SER A 300 -9.53 -1.00 20.68
C SER A 300 -8.97 0.36 20.30
N THR A 301 -9.74 1.15 19.52
CA THR A 301 -9.43 2.58 19.28
C THR A 301 -9.56 3.46 20.52
N TYR A 302 -10.05 2.90 21.64
CA TYR A 302 -10.21 3.58 22.92
C TYR A 302 -9.17 3.16 23.96
N ASP A 303 -8.41 2.08 23.71
CA ASP A 303 -7.15 1.85 24.43
C ASP A 303 -6.11 2.72 23.75
N GLU A 304 -5.80 3.84 24.37
CA GLU A 304 -4.59 4.58 24.05
C GLU A 304 -3.43 3.64 24.41
N GLY A 305 -2.82 3.00 23.40
CA GLY A 305 -1.67 2.13 23.62
C GLY A 305 -0.54 2.91 24.29
N ASP A 306 -0.25 2.59 25.54
CA ASP A 306 0.83 3.25 26.28
C ASP A 306 2.17 2.77 25.71
N PHE A 307 3.04 3.70 25.31
CA PHE A 307 4.40 3.36 24.87
C PHE A 307 5.44 3.83 25.88
N VAL A 308 6.20 2.87 26.42
CA VAL A 308 7.13 3.06 27.53
C VAL A 308 8.57 3.19 27.02
N PHE A 309 9.21 4.33 27.32
CA PHE A 309 10.66 4.51 27.16
C PHE A 309 11.37 4.04 28.42
N ASP A 310 11.79 2.79 28.42
CA ASP A 310 12.41 2.09 29.56
C ASP A 310 13.94 1.96 29.45
N ASP A 311 14.55 2.57 28.42
CA ASP A 311 15.99 2.58 28.23
C ASP A 311 16.64 3.79 28.92
N GLU A 312 17.53 3.50 29.88
CA GLU A 312 18.30 4.47 30.67
C GLU A 312 19.72 4.72 30.10
N ASP A 313 20.12 4.00 29.03
CA ASP A 313 21.48 4.06 28.50
C ASP A 313 21.71 5.30 27.61
N GLU A 314 22.17 6.39 28.23
CA GLU A 314 22.54 7.65 27.56
C GLU A 314 23.77 7.53 26.63
N GLU A 315 24.63 6.51 26.82
CA GLU A 315 25.95 6.42 26.15
C GLU A 315 25.86 6.13 24.64
N GLU A 316 24.72 5.68 24.12
CA GLU A 316 24.54 5.31 22.70
C GLU A 316 23.60 6.21 21.89
N LEU A 317 23.17 7.34 22.45
CA LEU A 317 22.23 8.22 21.74
C LEU A 317 22.90 9.01 20.60
N PRO A 318 22.23 9.14 19.44
CA PRO A 318 22.77 9.89 18.32
C PRO A 318 22.98 11.37 18.68
N THR A 319 24.13 11.91 18.28
CA THR A 319 24.41 13.34 18.37
C THR A 319 23.65 14.10 17.28
N GLN A 320 23.51 15.43 17.42
CA GLN A 320 22.89 16.24 16.37
C GLN A 320 23.61 16.09 15.02
N ALA A 321 24.94 15.93 15.04
CA ALA A 321 25.70 15.70 13.82
C ALA A 321 25.33 14.36 13.16
N ASP A 322 25.08 13.31 13.95
CA ASP A 322 24.61 12.01 13.43
C ASP A 322 23.23 12.14 12.79
N LEU A 323 22.33 12.93 13.39
CA LEU A 323 20.99 13.18 12.83
C LEU A 323 21.07 13.93 11.50
N ASP A 324 21.89 14.97 11.43
CA ASP A 324 22.10 15.75 10.22
C ASP A 324 22.74 14.90 9.10
N ASP A 325 23.66 14.00 9.43
CA ASP A 325 24.25 13.05 8.48
C ASP A 325 23.22 12.04 7.95
N LEU A 326 22.36 11.52 8.81
CA LEU A 326 21.29 10.61 8.42
C LEU A 326 20.23 11.29 7.53
N ALA A 327 19.85 12.51 7.88
CA ALA A 327 18.96 13.33 7.06
C ALA A 327 19.56 13.54 5.65
N ARG A 328 20.86 13.85 5.58
CA ARG A 328 21.58 13.96 4.30
C ARG A 328 21.61 12.65 3.51
N GLN A 329 21.87 11.53 4.17
CA GLN A 329 21.85 10.22 3.52
C GLN A 329 20.46 9.90 2.98
N HIS A 330 19.43 10.10 3.79
CA HIS A 330 18.04 9.89 3.40
C HIS A 330 17.63 10.72 2.19
N ASN A 331 17.93 12.02 2.21
CA ASN A 331 17.62 12.90 1.09
C ASN A 331 18.29 12.42 -0.19
N ARG A 332 19.50 11.86 -0.11
CA ARG A 332 20.17 11.26 -1.29
C ARG A 332 19.47 9.98 -1.75
N GLU A 333 19.12 9.09 -0.84
CA GLU A 333 18.38 7.87 -1.18
C GLU A 333 17.05 8.22 -1.88
N MET A 334 16.28 9.16 -1.33
CA MET A 334 15.01 9.57 -1.93
C MET A 334 15.19 10.34 -3.25
N MET A 335 16.23 11.17 -3.39
CA MET A 335 16.57 11.77 -4.69
C MET A 335 16.90 10.69 -5.74
N ALA A 336 17.56 9.61 -5.34
CA ALA A 336 17.90 8.50 -6.23
C ALA A 336 16.64 7.76 -6.71
N ILE A 337 15.71 7.48 -5.78
CA ILE A 337 14.41 6.85 -6.08
C ILE A 337 13.58 7.75 -7.00
N LEU A 338 13.40 9.03 -6.65
CA LEU A 338 12.64 9.97 -7.47
C LEU A 338 13.23 10.16 -8.87
N GLU A 339 14.55 10.06 -9.02
CA GLU A 339 15.18 10.11 -10.34
C GLU A 339 14.95 8.82 -11.13
N ALA A 340 14.89 7.67 -10.47
CA ALA A 340 14.56 6.39 -11.10
C ALA A 340 13.09 6.35 -11.55
N THR A 341 12.17 6.92 -10.76
CA THR A 341 10.72 6.96 -11.05
C THR A 341 10.25 8.28 -11.69
N LYS A 342 11.17 9.14 -12.14
CA LYS A 342 10.85 10.51 -12.58
C LYS A 342 9.84 10.57 -13.73
N ASP A 343 9.82 9.55 -14.59
CA ASP A 343 8.96 9.49 -15.76
C ASP A 343 7.50 9.22 -15.35
N GLU A 344 7.28 8.50 -14.25
CA GLU A 344 5.96 8.28 -13.65
C GLU A 344 5.43 9.55 -12.98
N HIS A 345 6.33 10.32 -12.36
CA HIS A 345 5.99 11.56 -11.66
C HIS A 345 6.07 12.83 -12.53
N GLY A 346 6.53 12.71 -13.78
CA GLY A 346 6.72 13.85 -14.68
C GLY A 346 7.70 14.91 -14.16
N MET A 347 8.68 14.52 -13.35
CA MET A 347 9.62 15.43 -12.69
C MET A 347 10.96 15.54 -13.44
N THR A 348 11.55 16.72 -13.41
CA THR A 348 12.90 16.96 -13.93
C THR A 348 13.97 16.90 -12.81
N GLN A 349 15.21 16.57 -13.16
CA GLN A 349 16.34 16.57 -12.20
C GLN A 349 16.48 17.90 -11.40
N PRO A 350 16.34 19.10 -12.02
CA PRO A 350 16.36 20.34 -11.26
C PRO A 350 15.19 20.50 -10.30
N GLU A 351 14.00 20.03 -10.66
CA GLU A 351 12.84 20.04 -9.76
C GLU A 351 13.11 19.15 -8.55
N ILE A 352 13.54 17.89 -8.78
CA ILE A 352 13.93 16.96 -7.72
C ILE A 352 15.00 17.58 -6.82
N ALA A 353 16.04 18.18 -7.39
CA ALA A 353 17.11 18.84 -6.63
C ALA A 353 16.57 19.97 -5.74
N SER A 354 15.68 20.81 -6.28
CA SER A 354 15.07 21.93 -5.56
C SER A 354 14.24 21.47 -4.36
N LEU A 355 13.62 20.28 -4.42
CA LEU A 355 12.85 19.73 -3.28
C LEU A 355 13.74 19.52 -2.05
N TYR A 356 15.00 19.16 -2.26
CA TYR A 356 15.97 18.89 -1.20
C TYR A 356 16.94 20.05 -0.96
N GLY A 357 16.62 21.25 -1.46
CA GLY A 357 17.41 22.46 -1.25
C GLY A 357 18.70 22.53 -2.05
N TYR A 358 18.80 21.80 -3.16
CA TYR A 358 19.93 21.89 -4.10
C TYR A 358 19.58 22.77 -5.30
N GLU A 359 20.55 23.59 -5.73
CA GLU A 359 20.37 24.52 -6.85
C GLU A 359 20.46 23.86 -8.23
N ASP A 360 21.12 22.68 -8.34
CA ASP A 360 21.31 21.98 -9.60
C ASP A 360 21.12 20.46 -9.51
N GLY A 361 20.78 19.84 -10.66
CA GLY A 361 20.54 18.41 -10.77
C GLY A 361 21.78 17.52 -10.61
N LYS A 362 22.98 18.06 -10.35
CA LYS A 362 24.18 17.21 -10.19
C LYS A 362 24.10 16.38 -8.90
N ALA A 363 23.49 16.95 -7.85
CA ALA A 363 23.24 16.22 -6.60
C ALA A 363 22.38 14.97 -6.84
N VAL A 364 21.34 15.10 -7.67
CA VAL A 364 20.42 14.01 -8.05
C VAL A 364 21.14 12.92 -8.86
N ARG A 365 21.92 13.30 -9.88
CA ARG A 365 22.71 12.30 -10.65
C ARG A 365 23.70 11.54 -9.80
N ARG A 366 24.37 12.27 -8.89
CA ARG A 366 25.32 11.66 -7.95
C ARG A 366 24.60 10.70 -7.02
N ALA A 367 23.44 11.11 -6.50
CA ALA A 367 22.61 10.26 -5.65
C ALA A 367 22.16 8.98 -6.36
N LYS A 368 21.67 9.05 -7.60
CA LYS A 368 21.32 7.87 -8.41
C LYS A 368 22.49 6.90 -8.55
N ARG A 369 23.66 7.41 -8.97
CA ARG A 369 24.87 6.61 -9.15
C ARG A 369 25.35 5.98 -7.84
N ASP A 370 25.32 6.74 -6.75
CA ASP A 370 25.81 6.26 -5.45
C ASP A 370 24.85 5.21 -4.82
N HIS A 371 23.64 5.02 -5.36
CA HIS A 371 22.64 4.03 -4.89
C HIS A 371 22.18 3.06 -6.00
N GLU A 372 22.98 2.89 -7.05
CA GLU A 372 22.61 2.09 -8.24
C GLU A 372 22.27 0.64 -7.87
N ASP A 373 23.11 -0.03 -7.07
CA ASP A 373 22.86 -1.40 -6.62
C ASP A 373 21.52 -1.54 -5.86
N LYS A 374 21.22 -0.59 -4.98
CA LYS A 374 19.97 -0.57 -4.20
C LYS A 374 18.75 -0.34 -5.10
N LEU A 375 18.88 0.49 -6.13
CA LEU A 375 17.80 0.72 -7.10
C LEU A 375 17.57 -0.51 -7.99
N ALA A 376 18.62 -1.27 -8.31
CA ALA A 376 18.51 -2.53 -9.04
C ALA A 376 17.78 -3.59 -8.21
N ASP A 377 18.12 -3.74 -6.93
CA ASP A 377 17.45 -4.66 -6.00
C ASP A 377 15.95 -4.36 -5.86
N LEU A 378 15.57 -3.08 -5.99
CA LEU A 378 14.18 -2.62 -5.96
C LEU A 378 13.45 -2.73 -7.31
N GLY A 379 14.12 -3.20 -8.37
CA GLY A 379 13.53 -3.27 -9.72
C GLY A 379 13.26 -1.90 -10.35
N LEU A 380 13.85 -0.83 -9.81
CA LEU A 380 13.65 0.56 -10.28
C LEU A 380 14.65 0.97 -11.37
N LEU A 381 15.61 0.10 -11.70
CA LEU A 381 16.46 0.25 -12.87
C LEU A 381 15.99 -0.73 -13.94
N THR A 382 15.53 -0.19 -15.07
CA THR A 382 15.35 -0.98 -16.28
C THR A 382 16.72 -1.32 -16.86
N ASP A 383 16.98 -2.61 -17.07
CA ASP A 383 18.10 -3.06 -17.91
C ASP A 383 17.95 -2.40 -19.30
N GLU A 384 18.85 -1.47 -19.64
CA GLU A 384 19.00 -0.96 -21.01
C GLU A 384 19.77 -1.95 -21.91
#